data_AF-A0A7S2E0Y3-F1
#
_entry.id   AF-A0A7S2E0Y3-F1
#
_cell.length_a   1.000
_cell.length_b   1.000
_cell.length_c   1.000
_cell.angle_alpha   90.00
_cell.angle_beta   90.00
_cell.angle_gamma   90.00
#
_symmetry.space_group_name_H-M   'P 1'
#
loop_
_entity.id
_entity.type
_entity.pdbx_description
1 polymer ?
#
loop_
_entity_poly.entity_id
_entity_poly.type
_entity_poly.pdbx_seq_one_letter_code
_entity_poly.pdbx_strand_id
1 'polypeptide(L)'
;TRFMKAVRLILSQRGLSAAKVAVLCGGPDWPTSVITGIMDLPLLEMIVGTVPVVLIIFPTVLSAGFKLEAEKDASLNTMSGFSILAASILQGVSCASAAYYTQAVMDEYDAEFSREGSSFQRDPQEQEVLAALEIDERQARKWEALTCWQVQPFLARLLLVVGSLFS
;
A
#
# COMPACT_ATOMS: atom_id res chain seq x y z
N THR A 1 3.39 -2.27 11.94
CA THR A 1 4.47 -3.18 11.47
C THR A 1 5.81 -2.44 11.42
N ARG A 2 6.96 -3.13 11.47
CA ARG A 2 8.29 -2.50 11.44
C ARG A 2 8.51 -1.63 10.19
N PHE A 3 8.09 -2.16 9.04
CA PHE A 3 8.11 -1.44 7.75
C PHE A 3 7.38 -0.08 7.82
N MET A 4 6.16 -0.05 8.35
CA MET A 4 5.39 1.19 8.47
C MET A 4 6.07 2.19 9.40
N LYS A 5 6.64 1.73 10.52
CA LYS A 5 7.39 2.60 11.44
C LYS A 5 8.64 3.21 10.77
N ALA A 6 9.36 2.43 9.98
CA ALA A 6 10.51 2.91 9.21
C ALA A 6 10.12 3.92 8.13
N VAL A 7 9.05 3.66 7.37
CA VAL A 7 8.50 4.61 6.39
C VAL A 7 8.07 5.91 7.07
N ARG A 8 7.36 5.83 8.20
CA ARG A 8 6.98 7.01 8.99
C ARG A 8 8.19 7.81 9.43
N LEU A 9 9.24 7.13 9.91
CA LEU A 9 10.48 7.77 10.33
C LEU A 9 11.17 8.51 9.16
N ILE A 10 11.29 7.87 8.00
CA ILE A 10 11.87 8.46 6.78
C ILE A 10 11.09 9.70 6.36
N LEU A 11 9.77 9.60 6.29
CA LEU A 11 8.90 10.69 5.84
C LEU A 11 8.87 11.86 6.85
N SER A 12 9.06 11.58 8.14
CA SER A 12 9.07 12.59 9.22
C SER A 12 10.37 13.40 9.32
N GLN A 13 11.46 12.97 8.68
CA GLN A 13 12.70 13.74 8.65
C GLN A 13 12.46 15.09 7.96
N ARG A 14 13.03 16.19 8.46
CA ARG A 14 12.88 17.50 7.82
C ARG A 14 13.68 17.58 6.52
N GLY A 15 13.08 18.16 5.47
CA GLY A 15 13.73 18.37 4.18
C GLY A 15 13.65 17.16 3.23
N LEU A 16 14.29 17.27 2.07
CA LEU A 16 14.24 16.27 1.00
C LEU A 16 15.49 15.40 1.00
N SER A 17 15.43 14.27 1.70
CA SER A 17 16.46 13.23 1.63
C SER A 17 16.22 12.27 0.46
N ALA A 18 17.28 11.61 -0.02
CA ALA A 18 17.16 10.60 -1.07
C ALA A 18 16.22 9.45 -0.66
N ALA A 19 16.27 9.05 0.63
CA ALA A 19 15.36 8.05 1.20
C ALA A 19 13.89 8.51 1.11
N LYS A 20 13.61 9.78 1.45
CA LYS A 20 12.26 10.35 1.36
C LYS A 20 11.76 10.34 -0.09
N VAL A 21 12.56 10.80 -1.05
CA VAL A 21 12.18 10.80 -2.47
C VAL A 21 11.99 9.38 -3.00
N ALA A 22 12.85 8.44 -2.61
CA ALA A 22 12.73 7.04 -3.00
C ALA A 22 11.42 6.42 -2.49
N VAL A 23 11.05 6.67 -1.23
CA VAL A 23 9.76 6.21 -0.68
C VAL A 23 8.57 6.90 -1.37
N LEU A 24 8.66 8.20 -1.63
CA LEU A 24 7.59 8.97 -2.29
C LEU A 24 7.35 8.57 -3.75
N CYS A 25 8.40 8.23 -4.51
CA CYS A 25 8.29 7.89 -5.94
C CYS A 25 8.24 6.37 -6.21
N GLY A 26 8.89 5.58 -5.36
CA GLY A 26 9.05 4.14 -5.54
C GLY A 26 8.19 3.29 -4.62
N GLY A 27 7.64 3.88 -3.55
CA GLY A 27 6.63 3.25 -2.73
C GLY A 27 5.29 3.16 -3.46
N PRO A 28 4.39 2.26 -3.04
CA PRO A 28 3.02 2.26 -3.55
C PRO A 28 2.36 3.61 -3.24
N ASP A 29 1.84 4.27 -4.28
CA ASP A 29 1.38 5.66 -4.26
C ASP A 29 0.26 5.90 -3.25
N TRP A 30 -0.73 5.00 -3.22
CA TRP A 30 -1.87 5.07 -2.31
C TRP A 30 -1.46 5.01 -0.84
N PRO A 31 -0.78 3.96 -0.33
CA PRO A 31 -0.41 3.89 1.07
C PRO A 31 0.59 4.98 1.45
N THR A 32 1.53 5.36 0.58
CA THR A 32 2.46 6.46 0.89
C THR A 32 1.74 7.79 1.04
N SER A 33 0.78 8.11 0.16
CA SER A 33 -0.01 9.36 0.24
C SER A 33 -0.98 9.38 1.42
N VAL A 34 -1.54 8.22 1.78
CA VAL A 34 -2.39 8.09 2.97
C VAL A 34 -1.56 8.32 4.24
N ILE A 35 -0.36 7.73 4.33
CA ILE A 35 0.51 7.91 5.51
C ILE A 35 0.94 9.37 5.64
N THR A 36 1.31 10.05 4.54
CA THR A 36 1.68 11.47 4.61
C THR A 36 0.54 12.35 5.09
N GLY A 37 -0.71 12.03 4.71
CA GLY A 37 -1.92 12.70 5.19
C GLY A 37 -2.22 12.43 6.67
N ILE A 38 -2.19 11.17 7.11
CA ILE A 38 -2.46 10.79 8.51
C ILE A 38 -1.42 11.39 9.46
N MET A 39 -0.17 11.53 9.02
CA MET A 39 0.90 12.13 9.82
C MET A 39 0.95 13.65 9.79
N ASP A 40 0.04 14.30 9.05
CA ASP A 40 -0.03 15.76 8.91
C ASP A 40 1.33 16.39 8.49
N LEU A 41 1.99 15.75 7.51
CA LEU A 41 3.30 16.19 7.03
C LEU A 41 3.19 17.45 6.14
N PRO A 42 4.24 18.28 6.07
CA PRO A 42 4.24 19.48 5.25
C PRO A 42 4.01 19.15 3.78
N LEU A 43 2.84 19.56 3.27
CA LEU A 43 2.36 19.25 1.92
C LEU A 43 3.37 19.62 0.83
N LEU A 44 4.02 20.78 0.95
CA LEU A 44 4.97 21.25 -0.05
C LEU A 44 6.21 20.35 -0.15
N GLU A 45 6.73 19.83 0.97
CA GLU A 45 7.86 18.90 0.92
C GLU A 45 7.45 17.59 0.24
N MET A 46 6.23 17.10 0.52
CA MET A 46 5.74 15.86 -0.08
C MET A 46 5.49 16.02 -1.58
N ILE A 47 4.90 17.13 -2.02
CA ILE A 47 4.66 17.42 -3.44
C ILE A 47 5.99 17.59 -4.19
N VAL A 48 6.95 18.35 -3.64
CA VAL A 48 8.24 18.53 -4.31
C VAL A 48 9.01 17.20 -4.35
N GLY A 49 8.93 16.40 -3.30
CA GLY A 49 9.54 15.08 -3.24
C GLY A 49 8.94 14.06 -4.23
N THR A 50 7.70 14.25 -4.68
CA THR A 50 7.07 13.39 -5.71
C THR A 50 7.32 13.88 -7.13
N VAL A 51 7.83 15.10 -7.36
CA VAL A 51 8.11 15.63 -8.73
C VAL A 51 8.89 14.66 -9.62
N PRO A 52 9.93 13.94 -9.14
CA PRO A 52 10.67 12.99 -9.98
C PRO A 52 9.83 11.83 -10.53
N VAL A 53 8.64 11.56 -9.97
CA VAL A 53 7.72 10.51 -10.45
C VAL A 53 7.30 10.72 -11.91
N VAL A 54 7.32 11.96 -12.40
CA VAL A 54 6.99 12.29 -13.79
C VAL A 54 7.90 11.53 -14.76
N LEU A 55 9.18 11.34 -14.42
CA LEU A 55 10.14 10.59 -15.23
C LEU A 55 9.84 9.09 -15.27
N ILE A 56 9.21 8.56 -14.21
CA ILE A 56 8.81 7.15 -14.10
C ILE A 56 7.54 6.90 -14.92
N ILE A 57 6.59 7.83 -14.88
CA ILE A 57 5.28 7.71 -15.54
C ILE A 57 5.36 8.01 -17.04
N PHE A 58 6.27 8.90 -17.46
CA PHE A 58 6.44 9.32 -18.85
C PHE A 58 6.51 8.16 -19.87
N PRO A 59 7.38 7.14 -19.73
CA PRO A 59 7.45 6.03 -20.69
C PRO A 59 6.17 5.19 -20.73
N THR A 60 5.42 5.09 -19.63
CA THR A 60 4.14 4.38 -19.59
C THR A 60 3.08 5.12 -20.39
N VAL A 61 2.98 6.44 -20.22
CA VAL A 61 2.05 7.30 -20.96
C VAL A 61 2.43 7.34 -22.44
N LEU A 62 3.73 7.39 -22.75
CA LEU A 62 4.22 7.35 -24.11
C LEU A 62 3.87 6.02 -24.81
N SER A 63 4.02 4.88 -24.12
CA SER A 63 3.60 3.59 -24.65
C SER A 63 2.09 3.56 -24.94
N ALA A 64 1.27 4.09 -24.03
CA ALA A 64 -0.17 4.17 -24.24
C ALA A 64 -0.51 4.99 -25.51
N GLY A 65 0.18 6.12 -25.71
CA GLY A 65 0.05 6.92 -26.93
C GLY A 65 0.45 6.16 -28.19
N PHE A 66 1.58 5.44 -28.16
CA PHE A 66 2.01 4.61 -29.29
C PHE A 66 1.04 3.46 -29.58
N LYS A 67 0.43 2.84 -28.57
CA LYS A 67 -0.58 1.79 -28.77
C LYS A 67 -1.83 2.31 -29.47
N LEU A 68 -2.28 3.53 -29.16
CA LEU A 68 -3.44 4.14 -29.81
C LEU A 68 -3.18 4.42 -31.28
N GLU A 69 -1.98 4.89 -31.62
CA GLU A 69 -1.63 5.21 -33.01
C GLU A 69 -1.17 3.97 -33.80
N ALA A 70 -0.85 2.86 -33.12
CA ALA A 70 -0.46 1.60 -33.74
C ALA A 70 -1.59 0.94 -34.58
N GLU A 71 -2.83 1.40 -34.45
CA GLU A 71 -3.92 1.05 -35.36
C GLU A 71 -3.66 1.55 -36.79
N LYS A 72 -2.91 2.65 -36.94
CA LYS A 72 -2.57 3.25 -38.25
C LYS A 72 -1.19 2.83 -38.77
N ASP A 73 -0.23 2.63 -37.87
CA ASP A 73 1.13 2.21 -38.21
C ASP A 73 1.63 1.09 -37.29
N ALA A 74 1.77 -0.11 -37.85
CA ALA A 74 2.22 -1.29 -37.13
C ALA A 74 3.64 -1.14 -36.54
N SER A 75 4.48 -0.24 -37.05
CA SER A 75 5.83 0.02 -36.52
C SER A 75 5.79 0.61 -35.10
N LEU A 76 4.72 1.33 -34.75
CA LEU A 76 4.52 1.93 -33.42
C LEU A 76 4.24 0.88 -32.34
N ASN A 77 3.81 -0.33 -32.69
CA ASN A 77 3.68 -1.43 -31.72
C ASN A 77 5.04 -1.80 -31.09
N THR A 78 6.09 -1.83 -31.91
CA THR A 78 7.44 -2.12 -31.45
C THR A 78 7.95 -1.00 -30.53
N MET A 79 7.67 0.26 -30.88
CA MET A 79 8.03 1.43 -30.05
C MET A 79 7.30 1.40 -28.69
N SER A 80 6.00 1.08 -28.70
CA SER A 80 5.22 0.85 -27.47
C SER A 80 5.84 -0.22 -26.58
N GLY A 81 6.32 -1.33 -27.18
CA GLY A 81 7.00 -2.40 -26.46
C GLY A 81 8.27 -1.92 -25.76
N PHE A 82 9.12 -1.17 -26.45
CA PHE A 82 10.32 -0.56 -25.84
C PHE A 82 9.97 0.41 -24.71
N SER A 83 8.93 1.23 -24.89
CA SER A 83 8.48 2.16 -23.86
C SER A 83 7.97 1.45 -22.60
N ILE A 84 7.21 0.35 -22.72
CA ILE A 84 6.78 -0.45 -21.55
C ILE A 84 7.97 -1.13 -20.87
N LEU A 85 8.94 -1.64 -21.63
CA LEU A 85 10.14 -2.23 -21.05
C LEU A 85 10.94 -1.19 -20.25
N ALA A 86 11.13 0.01 -20.80
CA ALA A 86 11.77 1.11 -20.10
C ALA A 86 11.00 1.51 -18.83
N ALA A 87 9.68 1.61 -18.91
CA ALA A 87 8.82 1.89 -17.76
C ALA A 87 8.96 0.84 -16.65
N SER A 88 8.95 -0.45 -17.03
CA SER A 88 9.09 -1.57 -16.09
C SER A 88 10.43 -1.54 -15.36
N ILE A 89 11.51 -1.23 -16.07
CA ILE A 89 12.85 -1.10 -15.48
C ILE A 89 12.90 0.08 -14.51
N LEU A 90 12.43 1.25 -14.92
CA LEU A 90 12.43 2.46 -14.08
C LEU A 90 11.58 2.27 -12.82
N GLN A 91 10.39 1.70 -12.97
CA GLN A 91 9.52 1.39 -11.83
C GLN A 91 10.15 0.34 -10.90
N GLY A 92 10.80 -0.67 -11.46
CA GLY A 92 11.51 -1.70 -10.70
C GLY A 92 12.67 -1.13 -9.89
N VAL A 93 13.51 -0.28 -10.50
CA VAL A 93 14.60 0.42 -9.81
C VAL A 93 14.07 1.34 -8.72
N SER A 94 12.99 2.07 -8.99
CA SER A 94 12.37 2.97 -8.01
C SER A 94 11.84 2.20 -6.79
N CYS A 95 11.10 1.10 -7.02
CA CYS A 95 10.60 0.24 -5.96
C CYS A 95 11.74 -0.41 -5.15
N ALA A 96 12.78 -0.91 -5.83
CA ALA A 96 13.96 -1.46 -5.18
C ALA A 96 14.69 -0.42 -4.33
N SER A 97 14.79 0.83 -4.80
CA SER A 97 15.40 1.92 -4.03
C SER A 97 14.59 2.25 -2.76
N ALA A 98 13.26 2.31 -2.86
CA ALA A 98 12.37 2.52 -1.72
C ALA A 98 12.53 1.40 -0.68
N ALA A 99 12.55 0.14 -1.15
CA ALA A 99 12.76 -1.02 -0.29
C ALA A 99 14.14 -0.99 0.37
N TYR A 100 15.21 -0.67 -0.37
CA TYR A 100 16.57 -0.58 0.15
C TYR A 100 16.70 0.47 1.27
N TYR A 101 16.22 1.70 1.04
CA TYR A 101 16.27 2.74 2.08
C TYR A 101 15.41 2.40 3.30
N THR A 102 14.24 1.78 3.08
CA THR A 102 13.38 1.37 4.18
C THR A 102 14.03 0.24 4.99
N GLN A 103 14.66 -0.73 4.34
CA GLN A 103 15.41 -1.81 5.00
C GLN A 103 16.60 -1.26 5.77
N ALA A 104 17.37 -0.34 5.18
CA ALA A 104 18.49 0.30 5.88
C ALA A 104 18.05 0.97 7.19
N VAL A 105 16.91 1.66 7.18
CA VAL A 105 16.33 2.28 8.39
C VAL A 105 15.75 1.22 9.35
N MET A 106 15.16 0.16 8.83
CA MET A 106 14.68 -0.95 9.66
C MET A 106 15.83 -1.61 10.42
N ASP A 107 16.97 -1.84 9.77
CA ASP A 107 18.15 -2.48 10.36
C ASP A 107 18.84 -1.54 11.36
N GLU A 108 18.97 -0.25 11.01
CA GLU A 108 19.58 0.76 11.90
C GLU A 108 18.80 0.93 13.20
N TYR A 109 17.46 0.91 13.14
CA TYR A 109 16.57 1.11 14.29
C TYR A 109 15.91 -0.19 14.78
N ASP A 110 16.43 -1.37 14.41
CA ASP A 110 15.78 -2.66 14.72
C ASP A 110 15.61 -2.88 16.23
N ALA A 111 16.62 -2.48 17.02
CA ALA A 111 16.59 -2.57 18.47
C ALA A 111 15.47 -1.69 19.09
N GLU A 112 15.21 -0.53 18.49
CA GLU A 112 14.18 0.40 18.96
C GLU A 112 12.78 -0.04 18.52
N PHE A 113 12.66 -0.63 17.33
CA PHE A 113 11.41 -1.17 16.80
C PHE A 113 10.99 -2.49 17.48
N SER A 114 11.95 -3.31 17.90
CA SER A 114 11.73 -4.64 18.48
C SER A 114 11.54 -4.64 19.99
N ARG A 115 11.87 -3.54 20.68
CA ARG A 115 11.70 -3.44 22.13
C ARG A 115 10.23 -3.50 22.53
N GLU A 116 9.84 -4.55 23.26
CA GLU A 116 8.49 -4.72 23.79
C GLU A 116 8.09 -3.52 24.67
N GLY A 117 6.94 -2.90 24.36
CA GLY A 117 6.44 -1.72 25.07
C GLY A 117 7.06 -0.38 24.66
N SER A 118 7.94 -0.34 23.65
CA SER A 118 8.50 0.92 23.14
C SER A 118 7.41 1.85 22.59
N SER A 119 7.41 3.11 23.02
CA SER A 119 6.57 4.18 22.47
C SER A 119 7.11 4.76 21.15
N PHE A 120 8.29 4.31 20.71
CA PHE A 120 8.94 4.82 19.51
C PHE A 120 8.12 4.51 18.26
N GLN A 121 7.71 5.58 17.55
CA GLN A 121 6.83 5.52 16.38
C GLN A 121 5.56 4.68 16.63
N ARG A 122 5.00 4.75 17.86
CA ARG A 122 3.74 4.09 18.20
C ARG A 122 2.58 4.89 17.62
N ASP A 123 1.65 4.19 16.97
CA ASP A 123 0.47 4.85 16.42
C ASP A 123 -0.48 5.24 17.58
N PRO A 124 -0.88 6.51 17.73
CA PRO A 124 -1.83 6.93 18.75
C PRO A 124 -3.15 6.14 18.70
N GLN A 125 -3.58 5.72 17.50
CA GLN A 125 -4.81 4.97 17.29
C GLN A 125 -4.64 3.46 17.50
N GLU A 126 -3.41 2.95 17.70
CA GLU A 126 -3.14 1.51 17.82
C GLU A 126 -3.96 0.88 18.95
N GLN A 127 -4.09 1.57 20.08
CA GLN A 127 -4.86 1.07 21.23
C GLN A 127 -6.36 1.01 20.94
N GLU A 128 -6.89 2.02 20.26
CA GLU A 128 -8.30 2.08 19.88
C GLU A 128 -8.65 0.98 18.87
N VAL A 129 -7.78 0.77 17.87
CA VAL A 129 -7.94 -0.29 16.87
C VAL A 129 -7.87 -1.67 17.52
N LEU A 130 -6.92 -1.90 18.43
CA LEU A 130 -6.82 -3.18 19.16
C LEU A 130 -8.07 -3.44 20.02
N ALA A 131 -8.60 -2.41 20.69
CA ALA A 131 -9.83 -2.53 21.46
C ALA A 131 -11.04 -2.83 20.56
N ALA A 132 -11.14 -2.19 19.39
CA ALA A 132 -12.20 -2.45 18.42
C ALA A 132 -12.13 -3.88 17.85
N LEU A 133 -10.93 -4.37 17.53
CA LEU A 133 -10.72 -5.75 17.08
C LEU A 133 -11.14 -6.75 18.15
N GLU A 134 -10.82 -6.50 19.42
CA GLU A 134 -11.23 -7.39 20.50
C GLU A 134 -12.76 -7.45 20.66
N ILE A 135 -13.45 -6.30 20.47
CA ILE A 135 -14.91 -6.26 20.46
C ILE A 135 -15.47 -7.06 19.29
N ASP A 136 -14.91 -6.88 18.09
CA ASP A 136 -15.37 -7.55 16.87
C ASP A 136 -15.14 -9.07 16.95
N GLU A 137 -13.97 -9.51 17.45
CA GLU A 137 -13.70 -10.94 17.70
C GLU A 137 -14.70 -11.56 18.67
N ARG A 138 -15.05 -10.85 19.75
CA ARG A 138 -16.07 -11.32 20.70
C ARG A 138 -17.44 -11.42 20.04
N GLN A 139 -17.78 -10.51 19.14
CA GLN A 139 -19.04 -10.57 18.38
C GLN A 139 -19.02 -11.70 17.36
N ALA A 140 -17.94 -11.85 16.59
CA ALA A 140 -17.75 -12.90 15.61
C ALA A 140 -17.90 -14.29 16.23
N ARG A 141 -17.31 -14.53 17.41
CA ARG A 141 -17.49 -15.79 18.16
C ARG A 141 -18.94 -16.05 18.54
N LYS A 142 -19.69 -15.01 18.92
CA LYS A 142 -21.14 -15.14 19.21
C LYS A 142 -21.93 -15.43 17.94
N TRP A 143 -21.63 -14.72 16.85
CA TRP A 143 -22.26 -14.94 15.56
C TRP A 143 -22.02 -16.36 15.06
N GLU A 144 -20.77 -16.85 15.10
CA GLU A 144 -20.38 -18.21 14.68
C GLU A 144 -21.11 -19.28 15.50
N ALA A 145 -21.26 -19.08 16.81
CA ALA A 145 -22.04 -19.98 17.66
C ALA A 145 -23.55 -20.00 17.30
N LEU A 146 -24.12 -18.86 16.88
CA LEU A 146 -25.53 -18.75 16.51
C LEU A 146 -25.82 -19.16 15.05
N THR A 147 -24.84 -19.03 14.16
CA THR A 147 -24.97 -19.39 12.73
C THR A 147 -24.57 -20.83 12.44
N CYS A 148 -24.09 -21.57 13.44
CA CYS A 148 -23.82 -23.00 13.25
C CYS A 148 -25.08 -23.75 12.82
N TRP A 149 -24.91 -24.67 11.87
CA TRP A 149 -26.02 -25.40 11.24
C TRP A 149 -26.93 -26.10 12.25
N GLN A 150 -26.39 -26.49 13.41
CA GLN A 150 -27.12 -27.23 14.45
C GLN A 150 -28.10 -26.36 15.25
N VAL A 151 -27.84 -25.05 15.38
CA VAL A 151 -28.65 -24.11 16.19
C VAL A 151 -29.67 -23.34 15.33
N GLN A 152 -29.48 -23.30 14.01
CA GLN A 152 -30.38 -22.58 13.10
C GLN A 152 -31.80 -23.18 13.06
N PRO A 153 -32.87 -22.36 13.08
CA PRO A 153 -34.25 -22.85 13.00
C PRO A 153 -34.55 -23.51 11.64
N PHE A 154 -35.50 -24.45 11.63
CA PHE A 154 -35.83 -25.26 10.45
C PHE A 154 -36.18 -24.44 9.20
N LEU A 155 -36.94 -23.35 9.37
CA LEU A 155 -37.31 -22.45 8.28
C LEU A 155 -36.09 -21.79 7.60
N ALA A 156 -35.08 -21.40 8.38
CA ALA A 156 -33.86 -20.81 7.83
C ALA A 156 -33.05 -21.85 7.04
N ARG A 157 -32.95 -23.09 7.53
CA ARG A 157 -32.29 -24.19 6.81
C ARG A 157 -33.00 -24.53 5.51
N LEU A 158 -34.34 -24.63 5.52
CA LEU A 158 -35.14 -24.90 4.34
C LEU A 158 -34.93 -23.81 3.27
N LEU A 159 -35.00 -22.54 3.67
CA LEU A 159 -34.84 -21.41 2.78
C LEU A 159 -33.43 -21.36 2.17
N LEU A 160 -32.39 -21.66 2.95
CA LEU A 160 -31.00 -21.76 2.47
C LEU A 160 -30.79 -22.92 1.48
N VAL A 161 -31.36 -24.10 1.74
CA VAL A 161 -31.24 -25.26 0.84
C VAL A 161 -31.98 -25.02 -0.47
N VAL A 162 -33.20 -24.48 -0.41
CA VAL A 162 -33.95 -24.09 -1.61
C VAL A 162 -33.19 -23.01 -2.38
N GLY A 163 -32.67 -21.98 -1.70
CA GLY A 163 -31.85 -20.94 -2.33
C GLY A 163 -30.59 -21.48 -3.02
N SER A 164 -29.89 -22.45 -2.41
CA SER A 164 -28.70 -23.07 -3.02
C SER A 164 -29.00 -24.00 -4.20
N LEU A 165 -30.22 -24.52 -4.31
CA LEU A 165 -30.64 -25.41 -5.41
C LEU A 165 -31.21 -24.63 -6.61
N PHE A 166 -31.63 -23.39 -6.41
CA PHE A 166 -32.21 -22.51 -7.43
C PHE A 166 -31.28 -21.34 -7.84
N SER A 167 -30.03 -21.34 -7.39
CA SER A 167 -28.96 -20.41 -7.82
C SER A 167 -27.90 -21.12 -8.65
#